data_AF-A0A520BZE0-F1
#
_entry.id   AF-A0A520BZE0-F1
#
_cell.length_a   1.000
_cell.length_b   1.000
_cell.length_c   1.000
_cell.angle_alpha   90.00
_cell.angle_beta   90.00
_cell.angle_gamma   90.00
#
_symmetry.space_group_name_H-M   'P 1'
#
loop_
_entity.id
_entity.type
_entity.pdbx_description
1 polymer ?
#
loop_
_entity_poly.entity_id
_entity_poly.type
_entity_poly.pdbx_seq_one_letter_code
_entity_poly.pdbx_strand_id
1 'polypeptide(L)'
;MGKLAEEFNGYREKMNDRIMETANTNIKRFFALDTTSYADGALDVKTKEMLGLVASMVLRCDDCIKYHLGKCHDAGVNSDEMNEIFMIANLVGYQMRTL
;
A
#
# COMPACT_ATOMS: atom_id res chain seq x y z
N MET A 1 14.63 10.42 -5.61
CA MET A 1 14.15 9.28 -4.80
C MET A 1 15.35 8.67 -4.10
N GLY A 2 15.27 8.49 -2.79
CA GLY A 2 16.44 8.15 -1.97
C GLY A 2 16.75 6.65 -1.93
N LYS A 3 17.99 6.33 -1.54
CA LYS A 3 18.52 4.97 -1.33
C LYS A 3 17.54 4.00 -0.63
N LEU A 4 16.78 4.48 0.35
CA LEU A 4 15.79 3.68 1.08
C LEU A 4 14.66 3.14 0.20
N ALA A 5 14.17 3.94 -0.76
CA ALA A 5 13.11 3.52 -1.67
C ALA A 5 13.61 2.46 -2.67
N GLU A 6 14.85 2.63 -3.15
CA GLU A 6 15.51 1.67 -4.05
C GLU A 6 15.73 0.32 -3.35
N GLU A 7 16.25 0.34 -2.11
CA GLU A 7 16.45 -0.86 -1.30
C GLU A 7 15.13 -1.59 -1.01
N PHE A 8 14.08 -0.86 -0.64
CA PHE A 8 12.76 -1.45 -0.41
C PHE A 8 12.18 -2.08 -1.67
N ASN A 9 12.18 -1.36 -2.80
CA ASN A 9 11.64 -1.84 -4.05
C ASN A 9 12.40 -3.06 -4.57
N GLY A 10 13.74 -3.03 -4.52
CA GLY A 10 14.58 -4.15 -4.93
C GLY A 10 14.39 -5.39 -4.06
N TYR A 11 14.25 -5.22 -2.74
CA TYR A 11 13.93 -6.33 -1.85
C TYR A 11 12.57 -6.95 -2.18
N ARG A 12 11.54 -6.11 -2.39
CA ARG A 12 10.18 -6.55 -2.71
C ARG A 12 10.11 -7.33 -4.02
N GLU A 13 10.76 -6.82 -5.06
CA GLU A 13 10.84 -7.49 -6.37
C GLU A 13 11.47 -8.88 -6.23
N LYS A 14 12.64 -8.96 -5.57
CA LYS A 14 13.32 -10.23 -5.31
C LYS A 14 12.44 -11.24 -4.55
N MET A 15 11.66 -10.78 -3.57
CA MET A 15 10.78 -11.68 -2.80
C MET A 15 9.57 -12.12 -3.62
N ASN A 16 9.00 -11.25 -4.45
CA ASN A 16 7.92 -11.60 -5.36
C ASN A 16 8.36 -12.70 -6.33
N ASP A 17 9.56 -12.60 -6.91
CA ASP A 17 10.10 -13.63 -7.81
C ASP A 17 10.19 -14.99 -7.12
N ARG A 18 10.77 -15.03 -5.91
CA ARG A 18 10.89 -16.27 -5.11
C ARG A 18 9.53 -16.88 -4.75
N ILE A 19 8.54 -16.06 -4.43
CA ILE A 19 7.18 -16.52 -4.16
C ILE A 19 6.60 -17.13 -5.44
N MET A 20 6.77 -16.47 -6.58
CA MET A 20 6.20 -16.90 -7.86
C MET A 20 6.84 -18.18 -8.42
N GLU A 21 8.13 -18.43 -8.16
CA GLU A 21 8.82 -19.69 -8.49
C GLU A 21 8.15 -20.92 -7.87
N THR A 22 7.59 -20.77 -6.66
CA THR A 22 6.99 -21.86 -5.88
C THR A 22 5.47 -21.75 -5.76
N ALA A 23 4.85 -20.73 -6.38
CA ALA A 23 3.45 -20.42 -6.22
C ALA A 23 2.54 -21.48 -6.85
N ASN A 24 1.61 -21.99 -6.05
CA ASN A 24 0.45 -22.73 -6.54
C ASN A 24 -0.61 -21.78 -7.14
N THR A 25 -1.67 -22.35 -7.74
CA THR A 25 -2.74 -21.59 -8.39
C THR A 25 -3.39 -20.56 -7.47
N ASN A 26 -3.58 -20.87 -6.19
CA ASN A 26 -4.25 -19.97 -5.24
C ASN A 26 -3.38 -18.75 -4.93
N ILE A 27 -2.07 -18.96 -4.72
CA ILE A 27 -1.12 -17.85 -4.51
C ILE A 27 -1.07 -16.94 -5.75
N LYS A 28 -1.00 -17.50 -6.96
CA LYS A 28 -1.01 -16.72 -8.20
C LYS A 28 -2.28 -15.87 -8.33
N ARG A 29 -3.44 -16.44 -8.00
CA ARG A 29 -4.73 -15.73 -8.01
C ARG A 29 -4.77 -14.60 -6.99
N PHE A 30 -4.21 -14.81 -5.80
CA PHE A 30 -4.15 -13.78 -4.77
C PHE A 30 -3.30 -12.57 -5.22
N PHE A 31 -2.11 -12.81 -5.79
CA PHE A 31 -1.25 -11.74 -6.31
C PHE A 31 -1.88 -10.99 -7.50
N ALA A 32 -2.57 -11.72 -8.39
CA ALA A 32 -3.32 -11.11 -9.47
C ALA A 32 -4.49 -10.25 -8.95
N LEU A 33 -5.20 -10.73 -7.91
CA LEU A 33 -6.28 -9.99 -7.27
C LEU A 33 -5.76 -8.71 -6.63
N ASP A 34 -4.67 -8.77 -5.87
CA ASP A 34 -4.02 -7.59 -5.28
C ASP A 34 -3.73 -6.54 -6.34
N THR A 35 -3.04 -6.92 -7.42
CA THR A 35 -2.69 -6.01 -8.53
C THR A 35 -3.92 -5.41 -9.20
N THR A 36 -4.93 -6.22 -9.50
CA THR A 36 -6.12 -5.77 -10.23
C THR A 36 -7.09 -4.96 -9.37
N SER A 37 -7.05 -5.09 -8.05
CA SER A 37 -7.91 -4.33 -7.13
C SER A 37 -7.63 -2.83 -7.18
N TYR A 38 -6.38 -2.45 -7.42
CA TYR A 38 -5.94 -1.04 -7.54
C TYR A 38 -6.06 -0.47 -8.97
N ALA A 39 -6.50 -1.26 -9.96
CA ALA A 39 -6.74 -0.75 -11.31
C ALA A 39 -7.88 0.27 -11.35
N ASP A 40 -7.87 1.17 -12.33
CA ASP A 40 -8.90 2.20 -12.52
C ASP A 40 -10.31 1.61 -12.66
N GLY A 41 -11.33 2.33 -12.19
CA GLY A 41 -12.73 1.88 -12.24
C GLY A 41 -13.69 2.92 -11.67
N ALA A 42 -14.66 2.47 -10.86
CA ALA A 42 -15.59 3.40 -10.20
C ALA A 42 -14.91 4.39 -9.24
N LEU A 43 -13.76 4.00 -8.70
CA LEU A 43 -12.81 4.87 -8.00
C LEU A 43 -11.54 4.90 -8.82
N ASP A 44 -10.92 6.08 -8.94
CA ASP A 44 -9.65 6.22 -9.62
C ASP A 44 -8.51 5.58 -8.84
N VAL A 45 -7.39 5.35 -9.53
CA VAL A 45 -6.18 4.75 -8.92
C VAL A 45 -5.72 5.56 -7.71
N LYS A 46 -5.75 6.90 -7.80
CA LYS A 46 -5.34 7.80 -6.74
C LYS A 46 -6.14 7.54 -5.46
N THR A 47 -7.47 7.53 -5.54
CA THR A 47 -8.36 7.25 -4.40
C THR A 47 -8.11 5.84 -3.84
N LYS A 48 -7.94 4.84 -4.71
CA LYS A 48 -7.70 3.46 -4.26
C LYS A 48 -6.39 3.32 -3.48
N GLU A 49 -5.33 3.98 -3.92
CA GLU A 49 -4.04 3.98 -3.22
C GLU A 49 -4.13 4.70 -1.86
N MET A 50 -4.91 5.78 -1.75
CA MET A 50 -5.21 6.42 -0.45
C MET A 50 -5.91 5.44 0.51
N LEU A 51 -6.89 4.67 0.02
CA LEU A 51 -7.58 3.65 0.82
C LEU A 51 -6.61 2.54 1.25
N GLY A 52 -5.74 2.09 0.35
CA GLY A 52 -4.67 1.13 0.64
C GLY A 52 -3.73 1.63 1.74
N LEU A 53 -3.35 2.91 1.68
CA LEU A 53 -2.51 3.55 2.70
C LEU A 53 -3.20 3.59 4.07
N VAL A 54 -4.46 4.05 4.14
CA VAL A 54 -5.24 4.08 5.39
C VAL A 54 -5.36 2.68 5.99
N ALA A 55 -5.74 1.68 5.20
CA ALA A 55 -5.87 0.30 5.66
C ALA A 55 -4.54 -0.26 6.19
N SER A 56 -3.44 0.02 5.48
CA SER A 56 -2.09 -0.40 5.86
C SER A 56 -1.63 0.22 7.18
N MET A 57 -1.95 1.50 7.41
CA MET A 57 -1.66 2.19 8.67
C MET A 57 -2.45 1.62 9.85
N VAL A 58 -3.74 1.34 9.65
CA VAL A 58 -4.60 0.75 10.69
C VAL A 58 -4.15 -0.68 11.02
N LEU A 59 -3.74 -1.47 10.02
CA LEU A 59 -3.17 -2.81 10.22
C LEU A 59 -1.72 -2.82 10.72
N ARG A 60 -1.04 -1.65 10.73
CA ARG A 60 0.36 -1.49 11.14
C ARG A 60 1.32 -2.38 10.33
N CYS A 61 1.09 -2.46 9.02
CA CYS A 61 1.97 -3.17 8.10
C CYS A 61 2.99 -2.19 7.50
N ASP A 62 4.19 -2.11 8.06
CA ASP A 62 5.23 -1.16 7.64
C ASP A 62 5.57 -1.24 6.14
N ASP A 63 5.66 -2.45 5.59
CA ASP A 63 5.98 -2.63 4.18
C ASP A 63 4.81 -2.26 3.27
N CYS A 64 3.57 -2.50 3.71
CA CYS A 64 2.37 -2.05 3.01
C CYS A 64 2.28 -0.51 3.04
N ILE A 65 2.60 0.12 4.19
CA ILE A 65 2.65 1.58 4.33
C ILE A 65 3.69 2.16 3.37
N LYS A 66 4.92 1.63 3.33
CA LYS A 66 5.96 2.09 2.39
C LYS A 66 5.52 1.95 0.93
N TYR A 67 4.89 0.83 0.58
CA TYR A 67 4.39 0.58 -0.77
C TYR A 67 3.32 1.60 -1.17
N HIS A 68 2.24 1.72 -0.39
CA HIS A 68 1.14 2.63 -0.70
C HIS A 68 1.54 4.10 -0.60
N LEU A 69 2.49 4.46 0.28
CA LEU A 69 3.03 5.82 0.33
C LEU A 69 3.76 6.18 -0.97
N GLY A 70 4.56 5.25 -1.52
CA GLY A 70 5.19 5.42 -2.83
C GLY A 70 4.16 5.54 -3.95
N LYS A 71 3.14 4.67 -3.95
CA LYS A 71 2.06 4.72 -4.96
C LYS A 71 1.20 5.98 -4.88
N CYS A 72 0.91 6.48 -3.68
CA CYS A 72 0.24 7.76 -3.48
C CYS A 72 1.07 8.91 -4.07
N HIS A 73 2.38 8.92 -3.81
CA HIS A 73 3.28 9.90 -4.40
C HIS A 73 3.26 9.84 -5.94
N ASP A 74 3.38 8.64 -6.52
CA ASP A 74 3.35 8.43 -7.98
C ASP A 74 2.00 8.82 -8.60
N ALA A 75 0.90 8.65 -7.87
CA ALA A 75 -0.45 9.05 -8.27
C ALA A 75 -0.74 10.55 -8.05
N GLY A 76 0.25 11.33 -7.61
CA GLY A 76 0.11 12.79 -7.42
C GLY A 76 -0.71 13.19 -6.20
N VAL A 77 -0.71 12.37 -5.14
CA VAL A 77 -1.24 12.77 -3.83
C VAL A 77 -0.36 13.89 -3.27
N ASN A 78 -0.97 15.04 -2.97
CA ASN A 78 -0.28 16.20 -2.43
C ASN A 78 -0.18 16.14 -0.89
N SER A 79 0.53 17.09 -0.29
CA SER A 79 0.75 17.13 1.16
C SER A 79 -0.53 17.38 1.97
N ASP A 80 -1.48 18.15 1.45
CA ASP A 80 -2.75 18.44 2.14
C ASP A 80 -3.62 17.18 2.18
N GLU A 81 -3.75 16.48 1.06
CA GLU A 81 -4.41 15.18 0.96
C GLU A 81 -3.74 14.15 1.88
N MET A 82 -2.40 14.11 1.93
CA MET A 82 -1.65 13.22 2.81
C MET A 82 -1.94 13.48 4.30
N ASN A 83 -2.07 14.74 4.69
CA ASN A 83 -2.44 15.10 6.05
C ASN A 83 -3.85 14.60 6.40
N GLU A 84 -4.83 14.74 5.51
CA GLU A 84 -6.19 14.20 5.72
C GLU A 84 -6.19 12.66 5.86
N ILE A 85 -5.40 11.97 5.03
CA ILE A 85 -5.20 10.51 5.14
C ILE A 85 -4.68 10.14 6.54
N PHE A 86 -3.63 10.82 7.02
CA PHE A 86 -3.05 10.57 8.33
C PHE A 86 -4.02 10.90 9.47
N MET A 87 -4.83 11.96 9.34
CA MET A 87 -5.87 12.29 10.31
C MET A 87 -6.86 11.14 10.47
N ILE A 88 -7.38 10.60 9.37
CA ILE A 88 -8.34 9.49 9.39
C ILE A 88 -7.68 8.21 9.94
N ALA A 89 -6.50 7.86 9.45
CA ALA A 89 -5.80 6.65 9.89
C ALA A 89 -5.47 6.68 11.38
N ASN A 90 -5.05 7.83 11.92
CA ASN A 90 -4.76 8.00 13.34
C ASN A 90 -6.04 7.98 14.19
N LEU A 91 -7.12 8.63 13.74
CA LEU A 91 -8.41 8.60 14.40
C LEU A 91 -8.90 7.15 14.57
N VAL A 92 -8.82 6.33 13.51
CA VAL A 92 -9.28 4.94 13.54
C VAL A 92 -8.30 4.03 14.29
N GLY A 93 -7.00 4.08 13.97
CA GLY A 93 -6.01 3.10 14.44
C GLY A 93 -5.34 3.40 15.78
N TYR A 94 -5.29 4.67 16.21
CA TYR A 94 -4.65 5.07 17.47
C TYR A 94 -5.63 5.35 18.61
N GLN A 95 -6.84 5.87 18.33
CA GLN A 95 -7.79 6.20 19.40
C GLN A 95 -8.46 4.96 20.03
N MET A 96 -8.50 3.82 19.33
CA MET A 96 -9.12 2.58 19.84
C MET A 96 -8.26 1.76 20.82
N ARG A 97 -7.11 2.28 21.30
CA ARG A 97 -6.24 1.53 22.24
C ARG A 97 -6.27 2.03 23.70
N THR A 98 -7.07 3.05 24.00
CA THR A 98 -7.17 3.65 25.35
C THR A 98 -8.59 3.69 25.91
N LEU A 99 -9.48 2.81 25.44
CA LEU A 99 -10.79 2.57 26.06
C LEU A 99 -10.94 1.07 26.38
#